data_AF-A0A3D5NF11-F1
#
_entry.id   AF-A0A3D5NF11-F1
#
_cell.length_a   1.000
_cell.length_b   1.000
_cell.length_c   1.000
_cell.angle_alpha   90.00
_cell.angle_beta   90.00
_cell.angle_gamma   90.00
#
_symmetry.space_group_name_H-M   'P 1'
#
loop_
_entity.id
_entity.type
_entity.pdbx_description
1 polymer ?
#
loop_
_entity_poly.entity_id
_entity_poly.type
_entity_poly.pdbx_seq_one_letter_code
_entity_poly.pdbx_strand_id
1 'polypeptide(L)'
;DPVDVDRVKRFWKSDVLEPGEGLKAVDMFRAIETGEIKAVWIMATNPAVSLPDADRVRLALSRCPLVIVSDVVSDTDTLRHAHIKLPASGWAEKSGTVTNSERRISRQRPFRDAQGNAKPDWWIMSEVAKSMGYGKSFKYSGPSDIFAEHAALSEFENDGLRAFDIGVWHKTKKSAYDAMEPFQWPASRKNQPTTGAERLYGNGIFTTSSGRAKMIGVEHIIPQSQTSADFPLVANSGRYRDQWHTMTRTGTAARLSAHRPEPLLEICAEDAARYRVKDGGLARINSKHGTSLMRVAITDAQAPGQVFVPMHWNDVYSAAGGIGRLTPPNVDPHSGQPETKYIPVSVEPFVAKWQGLLFSNTPVDLGNLPYWVGATGQGSMIYEIAGEQSCMFKSLLPMAANTNDEQIIEYSDSKKGIHRYARLSGDRITGALFIGPDRPALGRDWISNLLAADALATPERNALLAGRMPDAGAINDRLICSCFSVGLAAISKAIVDQNAVSPTDIGRLLQAGTGCGSCLPEIKEILDDALPRAAE
;
A
#
# COMPACT_ATOMS: atom_id res chain seq x y z
N ASP A 1 -7.83 -30.31 -11.71
CA ASP A 1 -8.56 -31.34 -12.46
C ASP A 1 -7.57 -32.09 -13.35
N PRO A 2 -7.43 -33.42 -13.26
CA PRO A 2 -6.57 -34.20 -14.14
C PRO A 2 -6.82 -34.00 -15.64
N VAL A 3 -8.08 -33.77 -16.06
CA VAL A 3 -8.44 -33.52 -17.46
C VAL A 3 -7.86 -32.19 -17.96
N ASP A 4 -7.91 -31.17 -17.12
CA ASP A 4 -7.31 -29.87 -17.44
C ASP A 4 -5.79 -29.95 -17.51
N VAL A 5 -5.16 -30.71 -16.62
CA VAL A 5 -3.70 -30.93 -16.63
C VAL A 5 -3.27 -31.66 -17.91
N ASP A 6 -3.95 -32.74 -18.29
CA ASP A 6 -3.68 -33.44 -19.55
C ASP A 6 -3.83 -32.52 -20.78
N ARG A 7 -4.86 -31.69 -20.81
CA ARG A 7 -5.06 -30.71 -21.89
C ARG A 7 -3.89 -29.75 -22.02
N VAL A 8 -3.39 -29.22 -20.89
CA VAL A 8 -2.23 -28.32 -20.88
C VAL A 8 -0.95 -29.07 -21.27
N LYS A 9 -0.76 -30.33 -20.82
CA LYS A 9 0.35 -31.19 -21.27
C LYS A 9 0.38 -31.32 -22.78
N ARG A 10 -0.76 -31.62 -23.40
CA ARG A 10 -0.86 -31.76 -24.87
C ARG A 10 -0.65 -30.45 -25.61
N PHE A 11 -1.15 -29.33 -25.08
CA PHE A 11 -0.94 -28.00 -25.66
C PHE A 11 0.55 -27.59 -25.63
N TRP A 12 1.19 -27.63 -24.46
CA TRP A 12 2.60 -27.27 -24.29
C TRP A 12 3.58 -28.35 -24.70
N LYS A 13 3.11 -29.57 -25.01
CA LYS A 13 3.92 -30.76 -25.30
C LYS A 13 4.89 -31.06 -24.16
N SER A 14 4.36 -31.03 -22.94
CA SER A 14 5.11 -31.24 -21.70
C SER A 14 4.59 -32.48 -20.98
N ASP A 15 5.50 -33.31 -20.48
CA ASP A 15 5.21 -34.53 -19.70
C ASP A 15 5.28 -34.30 -18.18
N VAL A 16 5.91 -33.21 -17.72
CA VAL A 16 6.25 -32.94 -16.31
C VAL A 16 5.18 -32.22 -15.46
N LEU A 17 3.95 -32.03 -15.97
CA LEU A 17 2.88 -31.43 -15.17
C LEU A 17 2.18 -32.46 -14.28
N GLU A 18 2.20 -32.29 -12.97
CA GLU A 18 1.53 -33.22 -12.06
C GLU A 18 0.11 -32.75 -11.72
N PRO A 19 -0.88 -33.66 -11.62
CA PRO A 19 -2.18 -33.36 -11.05
C PRO A 19 -2.07 -32.96 -9.58
N GLY A 20 -2.76 -31.89 -9.19
CA GLY A 20 -2.77 -31.40 -7.82
C GLY A 20 -2.72 -29.88 -7.80
N GLU A 21 -3.01 -29.30 -6.64
CA GLU A 21 -2.81 -27.88 -6.41
C GLU A 21 -1.40 -27.64 -5.89
N GLY A 22 -0.72 -26.63 -6.42
CA GLY A 22 0.48 -26.10 -5.78
C GLY A 22 0.13 -25.48 -4.42
N LEU A 23 1.13 -25.30 -3.57
CA LEU A 23 0.92 -24.70 -2.26
C LEU A 23 0.40 -23.26 -2.39
N LYS A 24 -0.66 -22.94 -1.64
CA LYS A 24 -1.18 -21.57 -1.49
C LYS A 24 -0.20 -20.74 -0.68
N ALA A 25 -0.26 -19.41 -0.79
CA ALA A 25 0.78 -18.52 -0.27
C ALA A 25 1.15 -18.77 1.20
N VAL A 26 0.17 -18.89 2.11
CA VAL A 26 0.44 -19.12 3.54
C VAL A 26 1.13 -20.47 3.77
N ASP A 27 0.67 -21.54 3.11
CA ASP A 27 1.25 -22.87 3.24
C ASP A 27 2.63 -22.98 2.56
N MET A 28 2.83 -22.26 1.45
CA MET A 28 4.13 -22.15 0.79
C MET A 28 5.19 -21.60 1.76
N PHE A 29 4.89 -20.57 2.55
CA PHE A 29 5.84 -20.05 3.54
C PHE A 29 6.08 -21.00 4.71
N ARG A 30 5.08 -21.81 5.11
CA ARG A 30 5.28 -22.91 6.07
C ARG A 30 6.20 -24.01 5.49
N ALA A 31 6.05 -24.34 4.21
CA ALA A 31 6.91 -25.30 3.52
C ALA A 31 8.34 -24.79 3.34
N ILE A 32 8.54 -23.48 3.19
CA ILE A 32 9.88 -22.85 3.23
C ILE A 32 10.50 -23.02 4.62
N GLU A 33 9.73 -22.72 5.68
CA GLU A 33 10.22 -22.83 7.05
C GLU A 33 10.64 -24.26 7.44
N THR A 34 9.88 -25.26 6.99
CA THR A 34 10.17 -26.68 7.22
C THR A 34 11.26 -27.25 6.31
N GLY A 35 11.72 -26.49 5.32
CA GLY A 35 12.78 -26.87 4.39
C GLY A 35 12.33 -27.75 3.21
N GLU A 36 11.02 -27.97 3.04
CA GLU A 36 10.43 -28.64 1.88
C GLU A 36 10.64 -27.79 0.60
N ILE A 37 10.39 -26.48 0.69
CA ILE A 37 10.74 -25.52 -0.36
C ILE A 37 12.12 -24.95 -0.06
N LYS A 38 13.04 -25.10 -1.02
CA LYS A 38 14.43 -24.61 -0.92
C LYS A 38 14.73 -23.39 -1.79
N ALA A 39 13.83 -23.06 -2.70
CA ALA A 39 13.94 -21.90 -3.57
C ALA A 39 12.58 -21.25 -3.74
N VAL A 40 12.51 -19.94 -3.58
CA VAL A 40 11.30 -19.14 -3.84
C VAL A 40 11.66 -17.96 -4.73
N TRP A 41 10.85 -17.73 -5.77
CA TRP A 41 10.93 -16.55 -6.61
C TRP A 41 9.67 -15.70 -6.41
N ILE A 42 9.84 -14.53 -5.80
CA ILE A 42 8.79 -13.58 -5.50
C ILE A 42 8.83 -12.47 -6.55
N MET A 43 7.72 -12.24 -7.24
CA MET A 43 7.62 -11.25 -8.31
C MET A 43 6.58 -10.19 -7.94
N ALA A 44 6.99 -8.92 -7.86
CA ALA A 44 6.13 -7.75 -7.68
C ALA A 44 5.14 -7.84 -6.49
N THR A 45 5.58 -8.42 -5.37
CA THR A 45 4.80 -8.50 -4.13
C THR A 45 5.71 -8.44 -2.90
N ASN A 46 5.14 -8.07 -1.74
CA ASN A 46 5.87 -7.85 -0.50
C ASN A 46 5.30 -8.71 0.67
N PRO A 47 5.40 -10.05 0.61
CA PRO A 47 4.82 -10.97 1.58
C PRO A 47 5.35 -10.82 3.00
N ALA A 48 6.57 -10.30 3.17
CA ALA A 48 7.13 -9.95 4.50
C ALA A 48 6.35 -8.84 5.24
N VAL A 49 5.35 -8.24 4.57
CA VAL A 49 4.42 -7.25 5.15
C VAL A 49 2.98 -7.69 4.98
N SER A 50 2.60 -8.15 3.78
CA SER A 50 1.21 -8.31 3.38
C SER A 50 0.57 -9.63 3.78
N LEU A 51 1.36 -10.65 4.15
CA LEU A 51 0.84 -11.93 4.62
C LEU A 51 0.58 -11.90 6.13
N PRO A 52 -0.35 -12.75 6.62
CA PRO A 52 -0.53 -12.95 8.05
C PRO A 52 0.72 -13.59 8.67
N ASP A 53 0.89 -13.41 9.97
CA ASP A 53 2.07 -13.89 10.72
C ASP A 53 3.38 -13.45 10.04
N ALA A 54 3.43 -12.16 9.67
CA ALA A 54 4.49 -11.61 8.81
C ALA A 54 5.90 -11.84 9.37
N ASP A 55 6.07 -11.84 10.70
CA ASP A 55 7.38 -12.10 11.33
C ASP A 55 7.84 -13.54 11.11
N ARG A 56 6.91 -14.50 11.08
CA ARG A 56 7.20 -15.89 10.72
C ARG A 56 7.53 -16.04 9.23
N VAL A 57 6.83 -15.30 8.35
CA VAL A 57 7.18 -15.22 6.92
C VAL A 57 8.61 -14.72 6.72
N ARG A 58 9.01 -13.68 7.47
CA ARG A 58 10.39 -13.14 7.46
C ARG A 58 11.41 -14.16 7.95
N LEU A 59 11.08 -14.91 9.00
CA LEU A 59 11.92 -16.00 9.49
C LEU A 59 12.06 -17.13 8.46
N ALA A 60 10.98 -17.50 7.76
CA ALA A 60 11.02 -18.48 6.69
C ALA A 60 11.93 -17.99 5.55
N LEU A 61 11.76 -16.74 5.12
CA LEU A 61 12.60 -16.13 4.08
C LEU A 61 14.08 -16.08 4.46
N SER A 62 14.41 -15.73 5.70
CA SER A 62 15.81 -15.68 6.15
C SER A 62 16.48 -17.05 6.24
N ARG A 63 15.70 -18.14 6.34
CA ARG A 63 16.17 -19.53 6.36
C ARG A 63 16.14 -20.20 4.99
N CYS A 64 15.43 -19.63 4.02
CA CYS A 64 15.28 -20.20 2.70
C CYS A 64 16.63 -20.20 1.96
N PRO A 65 17.12 -21.35 1.46
CA PRO A 65 18.42 -21.43 0.78
C PRO A 65 18.56 -20.51 -0.44
N LEU A 66 17.46 -20.23 -1.15
CA LEU A 66 17.45 -19.32 -2.29
C LEU A 66 16.17 -18.48 -2.33
N VAL A 67 16.35 -17.17 -2.29
CA VAL A 67 15.27 -16.18 -2.40
C VAL A 67 15.59 -15.26 -3.56
N ILE A 68 14.76 -15.30 -4.59
CA ILE A 68 14.84 -14.42 -5.76
C ILE A 68 13.69 -13.43 -5.66
N VAL A 69 13.97 -12.14 -5.84
CA VAL A 69 12.93 -11.11 -5.86
C VAL A 69 13.06 -10.27 -7.12
N SER A 70 11.99 -10.22 -7.92
CA SER A 70 11.84 -9.28 -9.02
C SER A 70 10.94 -8.13 -8.58
N ASP A 71 11.47 -6.91 -8.55
CA ASP A 71 10.72 -5.73 -8.11
C ASP A 71 11.17 -4.47 -8.89
N VAL A 72 10.31 -3.45 -8.85
CA VAL A 72 10.51 -2.13 -9.47
C VAL A 72 11.11 -1.12 -8.50
N VAL A 73 11.21 -1.46 -7.21
CA VAL A 73 11.84 -0.65 -6.17
C VAL A 73 13.10 -1.29 -5.61
N SER A 74 13.98 -0.48 -5.02
CA SER A 74 15.29 -0.91 -4.52
C SER A 74 15.31 -1.39 -3.06
N ASP A 75 14.27 -1.10 -2.29
CA ASP A 75 14.14 -1.52 -0.90
C ASP A 75 12.67 -1.84 -0.53
N THR A 76 12.46 -3.04 0.01
CA THR A 76 11.22 -3.50 0.66
C THR A 76 11.59 -4.54 1.70
N ASP A 77 10.71 -4.77 2.66
CA ASP A 77 10.85 -5.82 3.66
C ASP A 77 11.19 -7.18 3.05
N THR A 78 10.50 -7.57 1.96
CA THR A 78 10.78 -8.84 1.27
C THR A 78 12.13 -8.79 0.53
N LEU A 79 12.43 -7.69 -0.15
CA LEU A 79 13.67 -7.52 -0.92
C LEU A 79 14.91 -7.55 -0.01
N ARG A 80 14.80 -7.16 1.26
CA ARG A 80 15.87 -7.28 2.27
C ARG A 80 16.27 -8.74 2.56
N HIS A 81 15.41 -9.72 2.26
CA HIS A 81 15.71 -11.15 2.38
C HIS A 81 16.19 -11.80 1.07
N ALA A 82 16.25 -11.05 -0.03
CA ALA A 82 16.60 -11.60 -1.34
C ALA A 82 18.10 -11.91 -1.46
N HIS A 83 18.42 -13.12 -1.94
CA HIS A 83 19.76 -13.50 -2.38
C HIS A 83 20.05 -12.97 -3.77
N ILE A 84 19.03 -12.94 -4.64
CA ILE A 84 19.11 -12.40 -6.01
C ILE A 84 18.02 -11.35 -6.17
N LYS A 85 18.41 -10.14 -6.60
CA LYS A 85 17.49 -9.03 -6.90
C LYS A 85 17.48 -8.78 -8.40
N LEU A 86 16.30 -8.83 -9.01
CA LEU A 86 16.12 -8.66 -10.45
C LEU A 86 15.31 -7.39 -10.74
N PRO A 87 15.92 -6.31 -11.26
CA PRO A 87 15.21 -5.07 -11.56
C PRO A 87 14.16 -5.29 -12.65
N ALA A 88 12.88 -5.16 -12.29
CA ALA A 88 11.75 -5.31 -13.19
C ALA A 88 11.29 -3.96 -13.74
N SER A 89 10.78 -3.94 -14.98
CA SER A 89 10.21 -2.73 -15.57
C SER A 89 8.88 -2.33 -14.91
N GLY A 90 8.70 -1.04 -14.68
CA GLY A 90 7.49 -0.45 -14.11
C GLY A 90 6.29 -0.45 -15.07
N TRP A 91 5.10 -0.12 -14.55
CA TRP A 91 3.87 -0.01 -15.36
C TRP A 91 4.01 0.93 -16.56
N ALA A 92 4.65 2.09 -16.37
CA ALA A 92 4.85 3.09 -17.43
C ALA A 92 5.82 2.65 -18.54
N GLU A 93 6.63 1.63 -18.27
CA GLU A 93 7.77 1.20 -19.09
C GLU A 93 7.46 -0.10 -19.85
N LYS A 94 6.46 -0.86 -19.40
CA LYS A 94 6.15 -2.18 -19.94
C LYS A 94 4.94 -2.17 -20.86
N SER A 95 5.02 -3.06 -21.84
CA SER A 95 3.98 -3.33 -22.82
C SER A 95 3.27 -4.63 -22.45
N GLY A 96 1.94 -4.66 -22.52
CA GLY A 96 1.15 -5.86 -22.24
C GLY A 96 -0.35 -5.60 -22.35
N THR A 97 -1.12 -6.43 -21.65
CA THR A 97 -2.55 -6.23 -21.44
C THR A 97 -2.87 -6.24 -19.94
N VAL A 98 -3.95 -5.56 -19.57
CA VAL A 98 -4.52 -5.60 -18.21
C VAL A 98 -5.98 -6.01 -18.30
N THR A 99 -6.44 -6.80 -17.33
CA THR A 99 -7.85 -7.20 -17.22
C THR A 99 -8.45 -6.57 -15.97
N ASN A 100 -9.53 -5.81 -16.11
CA ASN A 100 -10.23 -5.21 -14.98
C ASN A 100 -11.34 -6.12 -14.41
N SER A 101 -12.01 -5.67 -13.35
CA SER A 101 -13.05 -6.44 -12.64
C SER A 101 -14.26 -6.81 -13.51
N GLU A 102 -14.50 -6.10 -14.62
CA GLU A 102 -15.62 -6.38 -15.53
C GLU A 102 -15.21 -7.27 -16.72
N ARG A 103 -14.04 -7.93 -16.62
CA ARG A 103 -13.44 -8.82 -17.64
C ARG A 103 -12.92 -8.09 -18.88
N ARG A 104 -12.81 -6.77 -18.84
CA ARG A 104 -12.31 -5.99 -19.98
C ARG A 104 -10.80 -6.09 -20.04
N ILE A 105 -10.31 -6.61 -21.16
CA ILE A 105 -8.90 -6.67 -21.54
C ILE A 105 -8.60 -5.39 -22.30
N SER A 106 -7.63 -4.62 -21.80
CA SER A 106 -7.17 -3.36 -22.39
C SER A 106 -5.68 -3.42 -22.68
N ARG A 107 -5.26 -2.77 -23.75
CA ARG A 107 -3.85 -2.70 -24.15
C ARG A 107 -3.10 -1.69 -23.30
N GLN A 108 -2.08 -2.14 -22.56
CA GLN A 108 -1.13 -1.30 -21.84
C GLN A 108 0.08 -1.00 -22.72
N ARG A 109 0.30 0.27 -23.06
CA ARG A 109 1.42 0.72 -23.89
C ARG A 109 2.44 1.48 -23.04
N PRO A 110 3.75 1.26 -23.27
CA PRO A 110 4.77 2.02 -22.58
C PRO A 110 4.70 3.48 -23.05
N PHE A 111 4.92 4.41 -22.13
CA PHE A 111 5.09 5.84 -22.43
C PHE A 111 6.37 6.40 -21.80
N ARG A 112 7.21 5.52 -21.26
CA ARG A 112 8.57 5.80 -20.77
C ARG A 112 9.48 4.66 -21.17
N ASP A 113 10.76 4.98 -21.33
CA ASP A 113 11.80 3.96 -21.46
C ASP A 113 12.09 3.29 -20.13
N ALA A 114 12.48 2.02 -20.18
CA ALA A 114 12.91 1.26 -19.00
C ALA A 114 14.12 1.95 -18.34
N GLN A 115 14.09 2.06 -17.01
CA GLN A 115 15.19 2.68 -16.27
C GLN A 115 16.38 1.74 -16.13
N GLY A 116 17.58 2.24 -16.45
CA GLY A 116 18.83 1.48 -16.34
C GLY A 116 18.77 0.15 -17.10
N ASN A 117 19.04 -0.95 -16.39
CA ASN A 117 19.01 -2.31 -16.94
C ASN A 117 17.71 -3.06 -16.66
N ALA A 118 16.64 -2.38 -16.20
CA ALA A 118 15.37 -3.02 -15.89
C ALA A 118 14.79 -3.73 -17.12
N LYS A 119 14.25 -4.92 -16.91
CA LYS A 119 13.62 -5.74 -17.96
C LYS A 119 12.20 -6.13 -17.55
N PRO A 120 11.29 -6.33 -18.51
CA PRO A 120 9.95 -6.80 -18.17
C PRO A 120 10.01 -8.24 -17.65
N ASP A 121 9.12 -8.59 -16.72
CA ASP A 121 9.14 -9.88 -16.03
C ASP A 121 9.18 -11.09 -16.98
N TRP A 122 8.41 -11.05 -18.07
CA TRP A 122 8.39 -12.13 -19.07
C TRP A 122 9.75 -12.37 -19.71
N TRP A 123 10.54 -11.31 -19.90
CA TRP A 123 11.88 -11.43 -20.49
C TRP A 123 12.82 -12.08 -19.48
N ILE A 124 12.76 -11.66 -18.22
CA ILE A 124 13.56 -12.24 -17.13
C ILE A 124 13.27 -13.74 -17.01
N MET A 125 11.99 -14.13 -16.98
CA MET A 125 11.57 -15.53 -16.95
C MET A 125 12.08 -16.32 -18.18
N SER A 126 12.04 -15.71 -19.36
CA SER A 126 12.51 -16.33 -20.60
C SER A 126 14.02 -16.56 -20.60
N GLU A 127 14.81 -15.62 -20.08
CA GLU A 127 16.27 -15.77 -19.97
C GLU A 127 16.68 -16.82 -18.94
N VAL A 128 15.99 -16.90 -17.80
CA VAL A 128 16.20 -17.99 -16.84
C VAL A 128 15.86 -19.33 -17.48
N ALA A 129 14.72 -19.46 -18.16
CA ALA A 129 14.34 -20.68 -18.85
C ALA A 129 15.35 -21.09 -19.95
N LYS A 130 15.88 -20.12 -20.71
CA LYS A 130 16.96 -20.35 -21.69
C LYS A 130 18.21 -20.90 -21.02
N SER A 131 18.60 -20.31 -19.90
CA SER A 131 19.78 -20.72 -19.13
C SER A 131 19.64 -22.13 -18.54
N MET A 132 18.40 -22.55 -18.28
CA MET A 132 18.04 -23.91 -17.85
C MET A 132 17.86 -24.91 -19.02
N GLY A 133 18.10 -24.51 -20.27
CA GLY A 133 17.99 -25.38 -21.45
C GLY A 133 16.63 -25.39 -22.15
N TYR A 134 15.64 -24.64 -21.66
CA TYR A 134 14.28 -24.56 -22.23
C TYR A 134 14.12 -23.47 -23.29
N GLY A 135 15.24 -22.95 -23.83
CA GLY A 135 15.22 -21.80 -24.75
C GLY A 135 14.41 -21.99 -26.03
N LYS A 136 14.08 -23.23 -26.42
CA LYS A 136 13.17 -23.52 -27.56
C LYS A 136 11.70 -23.23 -27.25
N SER A 137 11.28 -23.40 -26.00
CA SER A 137 9.90 -23.19 -25.55
C SER A 137 9.62 -21.73 -25.17
N PHE A 138 10.65 -20.97 -24.81
CA PHE A 138 10.55 -19.56 -24.38
C PHE A 138 11.06 -18.58 -25.44
N LYS A 139 10.73 -18.81 -26.71
CA LYS A 139 11.15 -17.99 -27.87
C LYS A 139 10.24 -16.79 -28.12
N TYR A 140 9.90 -16.06 -27.07
CA TYR A 140 9.06 -14.86 -27.19
C TYR A 140 9.88 -13.66 -27.64
N SER A 141 9.47 -13.00 -28.73
CA SER A 141 10.04 -11.73 -29.18
C SER A 141 9.43 -10.52 -28.46
N GLY A 142 8.21 -10.69 -27.93
CA GLY A 142 7.54 -9.69 -27.12
C GLY A 142 6.18 -10.15 -26.58
N PRO A 143 5.46 -9.26 -25.88
CA PRO A 143 4.17 -9.58 -25.25
C PRO A 143 3.08 -10.06 -26.22
N SER A 144 3.16 -9.70 -27.51
CA SER A 144 2.22 -10.18 -28.53
C SER A 144 2.25 -11.69 -28.69
N ASP A 145 3.45 -12.29 -28.62
CA ASP A 145 3.63 -13.73 -28.82
C ASP A 145 3.04 -14.50 -27.65
N ILE A 146 3.29 -14.00 -26.43
CA ILE A 146 2.75 -14.55 -25.19
C ILE A 146 1.22 -14.43 -25.18
N PHE A 147 0.68 -13.27 -25.58
CA PHE A 147 -0.76 -13.08 -25.65
C PHE A 147 -1.43 -13.99 -26.69
N ALA A 148 -0.79 -14.17 -27.85
CA ALA A 148 -1.25 -15.10 -28.88
C ALA A 148 -1.23 -16.55 -28.40
N GLU A 149 -0.19 -16.99 -27.70
CA GLU A 149 -0.14 -18.32 -27.07
C GLU A 149 -1.21 -18.49 -26.00
N HIS A 150 -1.40 -17.49 -25.13
CA HIS A 150 -2.46 -17.52 -24.11
C HIS A 150 -3.85 -17.62 -24.74
N ALA A 151 -4.09 -16.88 -25.83
CA ALA A 151 -5.33 -16.99 -26.59
C ALA A 151 -5.50 -18.35 -27.24
N ALA A 152 -4.42 -18.93 -27.78
CA ALA A 152 -4.42 -20.28 -28.35
C ALA A 152 -4.80 -21.33 -27.30
N LEU A 153 -4.21 -21.25 -26.10
CA LEU A 153 -4.51 -22.15 -24.99
C LEU A 153 -5.97 -22.00 -24.53
N SER A 154 -6.49 -20.77 -24.48
CA SER A 154 -7.88 -20.52 -24.09
C SER A 154 -8.88 -21.16 -25.06
N GLU A 155 -8.57 -21.20 -26.37
CA GLU A 155 -9.39 -21.82 -27.43
C GLU A 155 -9.23 -23.35 -27.48
N PHE A 156 -8.05 -23.86 -27.12
CA PHE A 156 -7.70 -25.27 -27.28
C PHE A 156 -8.65 -26.18 -26.47
N GLU A 157 -9.43 -27.00 -27.19
CA GLU A 157 -10.43 -27.92 -26.61
C GLU A 157 -11.33 -27.25 -25.57
N ASN A 158 -11.77 -26.03 -25.89
CA ASN A 158 -12.74 -25.33 -25.07
C ASN A 158 -14.16 -25.77 -25.43
N ASP A 159 -14.51 -25.76 -26.72
CA ASP A 159 -15.80 -26.21 -27.24
C ASP A 159 -17.02 -25.59 -26.51
N GLY A 160 -16.84 -24.41 -25.92
CA GLY A 160 -17.86 -23.70 -25.15
C GLY A 160 -18.03 -24.17 -23.70
N LEU A 161 -17.22 -25.11 -23.24
CA LEU A 161 -17.27 -25.67 -21.89
C LEU A 161 -16.74 -24.70 -20.82
N ARG A 162 -15.78 -23.84 -21.18
CA ARG A 162 -15.18 -22.85 -20.28
C ARG A 162 -15.57 -21.44 -20.71
N ALA A 163 -15.94 -20.61 -19.74
CA ALA A 163 -16.37 -19.23 -20.00
C ALA A 163 -15.23 -18.34 -20.52
N PHE A 164 -13.98 -18.61 -20.15
CA PHE A 164 -12.83 -17.87 -20.65
C PHE A 164 -12.37 -18.43 -21.99
N ASP A 165 -12.55 -17.64 -23.04
CA ASP A 165 -12.05 -17.90 -24.40
C ASP A 165 -11.76 -16.54 -25.05
N ILE A 166 -10.53 -16.34 -25.51
CA ILE A 166 -10.13 -15.15 -26.29
C ILE A 166 -9.52 -15.57 -27.64
N GLY A 167 -9.93 -16.73 -28.16
CA GLY A 167 -9.39 -17.39 -29.33
C GLY A 167 -9.39 -16.55 -30.62
N VAL A 168 -10.19 -15.48 -30.70
CA VAL A 168 -10.09 -14.51 -31.81
C VAL A 168 -8.67 -13.94 -31.93
N TRP A 169 -7.90 -13.90 -30.84
CA TRP A 169 -6.55 -13.35 -30.77
C TRP A 169 -5.41 -14.34 -31.04
N HIS A 170 -5.67 -15.65 -31.08
CA HIS A 170 -4.65 -16.69 -31.22
C HIS A 170 -3.73 -16.48 -32.44
N LYS A 171 -4.28 -16.12 -33.60
CA LYS A 171 -3.50 -15.95 -34.85
C LYS A 171 -3.34 -14.49 -35.26
N THR A 172 -3.45 -13.57 -34.31
CA THR A 172 -3.44 -12.14 -34.59
C THR A 172 -2.03 -11.63 -34.85
N LYS A 173 -1.86 -10.82 -35.90
CA LYS A 173 -0.59 -10.16 -36.20
C LYS A 173 -0.25 -9.15 -35.10
N LYS A 174 1.04 -8.94 -34.85
CA LYS A 174 1.54 -7.93 -33.90
C LYS A 174 0.89 -6.55 -34.09
N SER A 175 0.70 -6.10 -35.34
CA SER A 175 0.06 -4.79 -35.63
C SER A 175 -1.37 -4.69 -35.08
N ALA A 176 -2.15 -5.77 -35.15
CA ALA A 176 -3.50 -5.81 -34.61
C ALA A 176 -3.51 -5.95 -33.08
N TYR A 177 -2.53 -6.65 -32.49
CA TYR A 177 -2.31 -6.63 -31.04
C TYR A 177 -1.94 -5.22 -30.53
N ASP A 178 -1.11 -4.50 -31.26
CA ASP A 178 -0.70 -3.14 -30.91
C ASP A 178 -1.85 -2.12 -31.06
N ALA A 179 -2.75 -2.35 -32.03
CA ALA A 179 -3.98 -1.58 -32.24
C ALA A 179 -5.20 -2.15 -31.48
N MET A 180 -4.99 -3.03 -30.51
CA MET A 180 -6.08 -3.65 -29.75
C MET A 180 -6.92 -2.60 -29.03
N GLU A 181 -8.20 -2.54 -29.40
CA GLU A 181 -9.24 -1.83 -28.67
C GLU A 181 -9.70 -2.66 -27.45
N PRO A 182 -10.11 -2.01 -26.34
CA PRO A 182 -10.61 -2.71 -25.17
C PRO A 182 -11.82 -3.60 -25.46
N PHE A 183 -11.77 -4.86 -25.04
CA PHE A 183 -12.87 -5.81 -25.22
C PHE A 183 -13.09 -6.65 -23.97
N GLN A 184 -14.32 -7.13 -23.74
CA GLN A 184 -14.61 -8.06 -22.64
C GLN A 184 -14.48 -9.50 -23.12
N TRP A 185 -13.89 -10.37 -22.29
CA TRP A 185 -13.96 -11.80 -22.54
C TRP A 185 -15.32 -12.37 -22.07
N PRO A 186 -15.87 -13.40 -22.74
CA PRO A 186 -15.29 -14.15 -23.86
C PRO A 186 -15.31 -13.43 -25.21
N ALA A 187 -14.23 -13.62 -25.97
CA ALA A 187 -14.08 -13.27 -27.38
C ALA A 187 -13.63 -14.54 -28.15
N SER A 188 -14.54 -15.49 -28.29
CA SER A 188 -14.30 -16.78 -28.94
C SER A 188 -14.39 -16.67 -30.47
N ARG A 189 -13.53 -17.38 -31.20
CA ARG A 189 -13.65 -17.49 -32.66
C ARG A 189 -14.82 -18.39 -33.09
N LYS A 190 -15.13 -19.41 -32.28
CA LYS A 190 -16.07 -20.48 -32.64
C LYS A 190 -17.39 -20.39 -31.88
N ASN A 191 -17.33 -20.00 -30.61
CA ASN A 191 -18.45 -20.11 -29.67
C ASN A 191 -18.76 -18.76 -29.01
N GLN A 192 -18.85 -17.70 -29.82
CA GLN A 192 -19.18 -16.37 -29.30
C GLN A 192 -20.59 -16.40 -28.67
N PRO A 193 -20.81 -15.89 -27.44
CA PRO A 193 -22.13 -15.86 -26.85
C PRO A 193 -23.11 -15.04 -27.70
N THR A 194 -24.31 -15.58 -27.90
CA THR A 194 -25.38 -14.96 -28.69
C THR A 194 -25.83 -13.61 -28.12
N THR A 195 -25.73 -13.43 -26.80
CA THR A 195 -26.06 -12.19 -26.09
C THR A 195 -24.89 -11.20 -25.98
N GLY A 196 -23.74 -11.50 -26.60
CA GLY A 196 -22.52 -10.72 -26.42
C GLY A 196 -21.78 -11.03 -25.11
N ALA A 197 -20.60 -10.44 -24.93
CA ALA A 197 -19.68 -10.71 -23.82
C ALA A 197 -19.92 -9.86 -22.56
N GLU A 198 -20.82 -8.86 -22.63
CA GLU A 198 -21.05 -7.88 -21.56
C GLU A 198 -21.56 -8.55 -20.28
N ARG A 199 -22.52 -9.47 -20.42
CA ARG A 199 -23.09 -10.24 -19.32
C ARG A 199 -22.86 -11.74 -19.53
N LEU A 200 -21.99 -12.32 -18.71
CA LEU A 200 -21.86 -13.77 -18.64
C LEU A 200 -23.18 -14.43 -18.20
N TYR A 201 -23.45 -15.60 -18.77
CA TYR A 201 -24.63 -16.43 -18.47
C TYR A 201 -25.97 -15.72 -18.71
N GLY A 202 -26.01 -14.68 -19.56
CA GLY A 202 -27.25 -13.97 -19.91
C GLY A 202 -28.30 -14.85 -20.61
N ASN A 203 -27.88 -15.97 -21.18
CA ASN A 203 -28.72 -17.00 -21.78
C ASN A 203 -29.18 -18.09 -20.78
N GLY A 204 -28.79 -18.00 -19.50
CA GLY A 204 -29.12 -18.98 -18.47
C GLY A 204 -28.31 -20.28 -18.51
N ILE A 205 -27.29 -20.38 -19.38
CA ILE A 205 -26.43 -21.56 -19.50
C ILE A 205 -25.12 -21.30 -18.75
N PHE A 206 -24.87 -22.04 -17.68
CA PHE A 206 -23.69 -21.95 -16.82
C PHE A 206 -22.62 -22.98 -17.23
N THR A 207 -21.35 -22.74 -16.89
CA THR A 207 -20.23 -23.67 -17.15
C THR A 207 -20.21 -24.91 -16.25
N THR A 208 -21.33 -25.24 -15.60
CA THR A 208 -21.44 -26.49 -14.86
C THR A 208 -21.70 -27.64 -15.83
N SER A 209 -21.37 -28.87 -15.44
CA SER A 209 -21.63 -30.07 -16.27
C SER A 209 -23.11 -30.24 -16.68
N SER A 210 -24.04 -29.62 -15.95
CA SER A 210 -25.48 -29.66 -16.24
C SER A 210 -26.01 -28.45 -17.02
N GLY A 211 -25.17 -27.44 -17.27
CA GLY A 211 -25.58 -26.15 -17.82
C GLY A 211 -26.38 -25.27 -16.85
N ARG A 212 -26.68 -25.73 -15.63
CA ARG A 212 -27.51 -25.01 -14.63
C ARG A 212 -26.66 -24.41 -13.51
N ALA A 213 -27.14 -23.32 -12.92
CA ALA A 213 -26.57 -22.79 -11.67
C ALA A 213 -26.71 -23.81 -10.53
N LYS A 214 -25.78 -23.78 -9.59
CA LYS A 214 -25.84 -24.58 -8.36
C LYS A 214 -26.26 -23.69 -7.20
N MET A 215 -27.38 -24.02 -6.56
CA MET A 215 -27.75 -23.44 -5.27
C MET A 215 -27.04 -24.22 -4.17
N ILE A 216 -26.25 -23.52 -3.36
CA ILE A 216 -25.48 -24.12 -2.26
C ILE A 216 -26.06 -23.56 -0.97
N GLY A 217 -26.65 -24.42 -0.14
CA GLY A 217 -27.03 -24.06 1.23
C GLY A 217 -25.77 -23.90 2.06
N VAL A 218 -25.62 -22.77 2.75
CA VAL A 218 -24.50 -22.52 3.65
C VAL A 218 -25.02 -22.22 5.05
N GLU A 219 -24.25 -22.61 6.06
CA GLU A 219 -24.50 -22.27 7.46
C GLU A 219 -23.49 -21.23 7.91
N HIS A 220 -23.89 -20.37 8.84
CA HIS A 220 -22.96 -19.42 9.44
C HIS A 220 -21.98 -20.14 10.35
N ILE A 221 -20.69 -19.95 10.09
CA ILE A 221 -19.59 -20.44 10.91
C ILE A 221 -18.89 -19.23 11.51
N ILE A 222 -18.70 -19.24 12.83
CA ILE A 222 -17.97 -18.17 13.53
C ILE A 222 -16.49 -18.13 13.08
N PRO A 223 -15.84 -16.96 13.15
CA PRO A 223 -14.40 -16.84 12.85
C PRO A 223 -13.55 -17.87 13.61
N GLN A 224 -12.45 -18.32 13.02
CA GLN A 224 -11.52 -19.24 13.68
C GLN A 224 -10.81 -18.54 14.85
N SER A 225 -10.45 -17.27 14.66
CA SER A 225 -9.95 -16.42 15.73
C SER A 225 -11.09 -16.02 16.67
N GLN A 226 -10.87 -16.09 17.98
CA GLN A 226 -11.85 -15.69 18.99
C GLN A 226 -11.19 -14.72 19.97
N THR A 227 -11.95 -13.75 20.47
CA THR A 227 -11.51 -12.87 21.53
C THR A 227 -11.34 -13.64 22.84
N SER A 228 -10.54 -13.10 23.75
CA SER A 228 -10.29 -13.67 25.07
C SER A 228 -10.16 -12.56 26.10
N ALA A 229 -9.95 -12.94 27.37
CA ALA A 229 -9.63 -11.96 28.42
C ALA A 229 -8.33 -11.19 28.10
N ASP A 230 -7.35 -11.84 27.46
CA ASP A 230 -6.06 -11.23 27.11
C ASP A 230 -6.12 -10.38 25.83
N PHE A 231 -7.06 -10.70 24.93
CA PHE A 231 -7.29 -10.02 23.64
C PHE A 231 -8.79 -9.73 23.45
N PRO A 232 -9.34 -8.74 24.18
CA PRO A 232 -10.79 -8.53 24.27
C PRO A 232 -11.39 -7.77 23.09
N LEU A 233 -10.59 -7.09 22.28
CA LEU A 233 -11.05 -6.27 21.15
C LEU A 233 -10.89 -7.02 19.83
N VAL A 234 -11.71 -6.67 18.84
CA VAL A 234 -11.58 -7.13 17.46
C VAL A 234 -11.03 -6.02 16.60
N ALA A 235 -9.84 -6.20 16.04
CA ALA A 235 -9.28 -5.32 15.02
C ALA A 235 -9.74 -5.75 13.61
N ASN A 236 -10.33 -4.80 12.90
CA ASN A 236 -10.66 -4.90 11.49
C ASN A 236 -9.59 -4.16 10.66
N SER A 237 -8.91 -4.89 9.77
CA SER A 237 -7.92 -4.27 8.89
C SER A 237 -8.56 -3.71 7.62
N GLY A 238 -8.11 -2.53 7.18
CA GLY A 238 -8.58 -1.96 5.92
C GLY A 238 -7.57 -1.09 5.21
N ARG A 239 -8.08 -0.24 4.32
CA ARG A 239 -7.27 0.58 3.43
C ARG A 239 -7.66 2.04 3.55
N TYR A 240 -6.65 2.90 3.45
CA TYR A 240 -6.78 4.30 3.17
C TYR A 240 -6.73 4.53 1.67
N ARG A 241 -7.58 5.44 1.20
CA ARG A 241 -7.71 5.84 -0.20
C ARG A 241 -6.38 6.13 -0.86
N ASP A 242 -5.56 6.97 -0.22
CA ASP A 242 -4.36 7.56 -0.83
C ASP A 242 -3.15 6.62 -0.80
N GLN A 243 -3.26 5.48 -0.14
CA GLN A 243 -2.19 4.49 -0.05
C GLN A 243 -2.59 3.19 -0.74
N TRP A 244 -1.66 2.62 -1.50
CA TRP A 244 -1.89 1.37 -2.23
C TRP A 244 -1.03 0.25 -1.67
N HIS A 245 -1.69 -0.80 -1.16
CA HIS A 245 -1.04 -1.96 -0.51
C HIS A 245 0.08 -1.51 0.43
N THR A 246 1.29 -2.04 0.30
CA THR A 246 2.41 -1.81 1.22
C THR A 246 3.21 -0.55 0.88
N MET A 247 2.58 0.48 0.29
CA MET A 247 3.15 1.81 0.03
C MET A 247 4.42 1.89 -0.82
N THR A 248 4.85 0.81 -1.49
CA THR A 248 6.09 0.78 -2.29
C THR A 248 6.08 1.77 -3.46
N ARG A 249 4.90 2.26 -3.87
CA ARG A 249 4.74 3.30 -4.90
C ARG A 249 4.07 4.56 -4.36
N THR A 250 2.98 4.42 -3.60
CA THR A 250 2.23 5.60 -3.11
C THR A 250 2.96 6.33 -2.00
N GLY A 251 3.77 5.62 -1.20
CA GLY A 251 4.58 6.20 -0.14
C GLY A 251 5.69 7.12 -0.64
N THR A 252 6.09 7.03 -1.92
CA THR A 252 7.09 7.93 -2.52
C THR A 252 6.47 9.22 -3.08
N ALA A 253 5.15 9.35 -3.07
CA ALA A 253 4.45 10.50 -3.62
C ALA A 253 4.05 11.45 -2.48
N ALA A 254 4.64 12.66 -2.47
CA ALA A 254 4.40 13.64 -1.42
C ALA A 254 2.91 13.95 -1.22
N ARG A 255 2.21 14.17 -2.32
CA ARG A 255 0.77 14.48 -2.34
C ARG A 255 -0.10 13.39 -1.73
N LEU A 256 0.25 12.12 -1.93
CA LEU A 256 -0.50 10.98 -1.39
C LEU A 256 -0.20 10.73 0.09
N SER A 257 0.97 11.17 0.56
CA SER A 257 1.39 11.05 1.95
C SER A 257 0.83 12.16 2.85
N ALA A 258 0.30 13.25 2.26
CA ALA A 258 -0.13 14.43 3.00
C ALA A 258 -1.43 14.25 3.80
N HIS A 259 -2.41 13.49 3.30
CA HIS A 259 -3.72 13.35 3.96
C HIS A 259 -3.65 12.56 5.27
N ARG A 260 -2.99 11.38 5.24
CA ARG A 260 -2.79 10.51 6.40
C ARG A 260 -1.32 10.08 6.46
N PRO A 261 -0.45 10.87 7.12
CA PRO A 261 0.99 10.63 7.13
C PRO A 261 1.41 9.46 8.04
N GLU A 262 0.51 8.94 8.88
CA GLU A 262 0.81 7.89 9.85
C GLU A 262 -0.34 6.87 9.98
N PRO A 263 -0.06 5.63 10.42
CA PRO A 263 -1.10 4.64 10.67
C PRO A 263 -1.89 5.03 11.93
N LEU A 264 -3.21 5.01 11.83
CA LEU A 264 -4.10 5.32 12.95
C LEU A 264 -4.74 4.04 13.50
N LEU A 265 -4.78 3.93 14.82
CA LEU A 265 -5.70 3.08 15.57
C LEU A 265 -6.99 3.87 15.75
N GLU A 266 -7.98 3.55 14.94
CA GLU A 266 -9.32 4.14 15.04
C GLU A 266 -10.12 3.36 16.09
N ILE A 267 -10.62 4.05 17.11
CA ILE A 267 -11.25 3.46 18.31
C ILE A 267 -12.39 4.35 18.81
N CYS A 268 -13.45 3.75 19.36
CA CYS A 268 -14.56 4.52 19.93
C CYS A 268 -14.18 5.17 21.27
N ALA A 269 -14.91 6.23 21.66
CA ALA A 269 -14.62 6.98 22.88
C ALA A 269 -14.73 6.11 24.16
N GLU A 270 -15.67 5.17 24.19
CA GLU A 270 -15.88 4.28 25.34
C GLU A 270 -14.67 3.35 25.55
N ASP A 271 -14.24 2.66 24.49
CA ASP A 271 -13.07 1.79 24.59
C ASP A 271 -11.80 2.61 24.81
N ALA A 272 -11.66 3.78 24.19
CA ALA A 272 -10.52 4.66 24.45
C ALA A 272 -10.40 5.00 25.95
N ALA A 273 -11.51 5.34 26.59
CA ALA A 273 -11.57 5.56 28.03
C ALA A 273 -11.25 4.28 28.83
N ARG A 274 -11.83 3.14 28.44
CA ARG A 274 -11.63 1.84 29.09
C ARG A 274 -10.16 1.40 29.09
N TYR A 275 -9.48 1.56 27.95
CA TYR A 275 -8.07 1.20 27.77
C TYR A 275 -7.10 2.36 28.02
N ARG A 276 -7.61 3.50 28.50
CA ARG A 276 -6.84 4.70 28.90
C ARG A 276 -5.97 5.30 27.78
N VAL A 277 -6.35 5.08 26.53
CA VAL A 277 -5.71 5.70 25.38
C VAL A 277 -6.36 7.05 25.10
N LYS A 278 -5.59 7.99 24.57
CA LYS A 278 -6.03 9.37 24.33
C LYS A 278 -5.95 9.68 22.85
N ASP A 279 -6.89 10.50 22.37
CA ASP A 279 -6.85 11.00 21.01
C ASP A 279 -5.51 11.70 20.72
N GLY A 280 -4.92 11.42 19.56
CA GLY A 280 -3.59 11.89 19.17
C GLY A 280 -2.41 11.28 19.94
N GLY A 281 -2.66 10.49 20.99
CA GLY A 281 -1.66 9.72 21.72
C GLY A 281 -1.15 8.51 20.94
N LEU A 282 -0.15 7.81 21.47
CA LEU A 282 0.35 6.57 20.88
C LEU A 282 -0.18 5.37 21.67
N ALA A 283 -0.49 4.29 20.97
CA ALA A 283 -0.93 3.05 21.58
C ALA A 283 -0.18 1.84 21.02
N ARG A 284 0.07 0.88 21.91
CA ARG A 284 0.54 -0.45 21.56
C ARG A 284 -0.66 -1.35 21.35
N ILE A 285 -0.66 -2.03 20.21
CA ILE A 285 -1.68 -2.99 19.82
C ILE A 285 -1.02 -4.35 19.85
N ASN A 286 -1.50 -5.23 20.72
CA ASN A 286 -0.95 -6.56 20.93
C ASN A 286 -1.92 -7.62 20.43
N SER A 287 -1.39 -8.65 19.79
CA SER A 287 -2.10 -9.88 19.44
C SER A 287 -1.30 -11.07 19.97
N LYS A 288 -1.83 -12.28 19.78
CA LYS A 288 -1.06 -13.51 20.03
C LYS A 288 0.21 -13.63 19.18
N HIS A 289 0.25 -12.97 18.02
CA HIS A 289 1.31 -13.14 17.00
C HIS A 289 2.39 -12.06 17.08
N GLY A 290 2.07 -10.89 17.62
CA GLY A 290 3.01 -9.78 17.66
C GLY A 290 2.36 -8.48 18.10
N THR A 291 3.12 -7.40 17.89
CA THR A 291 2.82 -6.08 18.42
C THR A 291 3.05 -4.99 17.37
N SER A 292 2.14 -4.02 17.31
CA SER A 292 2.27 -2.80 16.51
C SER A 292 2.16 -1.55 17.38
N LEU A 293 2.71 -0.44 16.91
CA LEU A 293 2.56 0.89 17.51
C LEU A 293 1.93 1.84 16.50
N MET A 294 0.85 2.50 16.91
CA MET A 294 0.08 3.41 16.04
C MET A 294 -0.39 4.64 16.82
N ARG A 295 -0.70 5.72 16.10
CA ARG A 295 -1.34 6.88 16.70
C ARG A 295 -2.83 6.61 16.89
N VAL A 296 -3.39 7.03 18.01
CA VAL A 296 -4.80 6.86 18.33
C VAL A 296 -5.61 7.97 17.66
N ALA A 297 -6.71 7.57 17.03
CA ALA A 297 -7.75 8.45 16.53
C ALA A 297 -9.08 8.02 17.16
N ILE A 298 -9.63 8.85 18.05
CA ILE A 298 -10.95 8.58 18.63
C ILE A 298 -12.02 8.98 17.61
N THR A 299 -12.92 8.04 17.29
CA THR A 299 -13.96 8.24 16.28
C THR A 299 -15.24 7.48 16.65
N ASP A 300 -16.38 8.00 16.22
CA ASP A 300 -17.70 7.35 16.31
C ASP A 300 -17.94 6.33 15.19
N ALA A 301 -17.05 6.23 14.20
CA ALA A 301 -17.13 5.26 13.11
C ALA A 301 -16.87 3.81 13.57
N GLN A 302 -16.36 3.61 14.79
CA GLN A 302 -16.10 2.28 15.37
C GLN A 302 -17.13 1.93 16.44
N ALA A 303 -17.62 0.69 16.41
CA ALA A 303 -18.49 0.15 17.44
C ALA A 303 -17.67 -0.24 18.69
N PRO A 304 -18.23 -0.16 19.92
CA PRO A 304 -17.61 -0.72 21.11
C PRO A 304 -17.20 -2.19 20.93
N GLY A 305 -16.03 -2.55 21.43
CA GLY A 305 -15.39 -3.86 21.24
C GLY A 305 -14.62 -4.00 19.92
N GLN A 306 -14.63 -3.00 19.04
CA GLN A 306 -14.00 -3.03 17.72
C GLN A 306 -13.06 -1.86 17.49
N VAL A 307 -11.97 -2.12 16.77
CA VAL A 307 -11.01 -1.10 16.33
C VAL A 307 -10.69 -1.28 14.85
N PHE A 308 -10.31 -0.19 14.20
CA PHE A 308 -9.82 -0.22 12.82
C PHE A 308 -8.33 0.10 12.75
N VAL A 309 -7.62 -0.61 11.87
CA VAL A 309 -6.19 -0.45 11.63
C VAL A 309 -5.87 -0.53 10.13
N PRO A 310 -5.06 0.38 9.56
CA PRO A 310 -4.72 0.35 8.15
C PRO A 310 -3.65 -0.70 7.83
N MET A 311 -3.73 -1.30 6.64
CA MET A 311 -2.80 -2.36 6.22
C MET A 311 -1.49 -1.89 5.59
N HIS A 312 -1.27 -0.57 5.48
CA HIS A 312 -0.36 -0.01 4.50
C HIS A 312 1.11 0.05 4.93
N TRP A 313 1.35 0.37 6.20
CA TRP A 313 2.67 0.67 6.69
C TRP A 313 3.56 -0.58 6.76
N ASN A 314 4.86 -0.37 6.56
CA ASN A 314 5.90 -1.39 6.48
C ASN A 314 7.17 -0.90 7.19
N ASP A 315 8.27 -1.67 7.18
CA ASP A 315 9.50 -1.29 7.88
C ASP A 315 10.40 -0.30 7.10
N VAL A 316 9.94 0.18 5.94
CA VAL A 316 10.55 1.31 5.22
C VAL A 316 9.94 2.63 5.71
N TYR A 317 8.65 2.62 6.04
CA TYR A 317 7.89 3.82 6.43
C TYR A 317 7.48 3.85 7.91
N SER A 318 7.77 2.82 8.70
CA SER A 318 7.46 2.83 10.14
C SER A 318 8.32 1.86 10.95
N ALA A 319 8.51 2.14 12.24
CA ALA A 319 9.17 1.23 13.17
C ALA A 319 8.37 -0.06 13.41
N ALA A 320 7.05 0.07 13.57
CA ALA A 320 6.17 -1.02 14.01
C ALA A 320 4.72 -0.85 13.53
N GLY A 321 4.49 -0.24 12.36
CA GLY A 321 3.15 0.07 11.85
C GLY A 321 2.50 -1.05 11.02
N GLY A 322 3.22 -2.11 10.66
CA GLY A 322 2.70 -3.15 9.75
C GLY A 322 1.73 -4.13 10.40
N ILE A 323 0.50 -4.24 9.86
CA ILE A 323 -0.57 -5.08 10.42
C ILE A 323 -0.34 -6.60 10.28
N GLY A 324 0.50 -7.03 9.33
CA GLY A 324 0.73 -8.45 9.06
C GLY A 324 1.27 -9.21 10.28
N ARG A 325 2.01 -8.55 11.17
CA ARG A 325 2.52 -9.11 12.43
C ARG A 325 1.45 -9.36 13.49
N LEU A 326 0.29 -8.70 13.38
CA LEU A 326 -0.84 -8.93 14.28
C LEU A 326 -1.78 -10.02 13.79
N THR A 327 -1.77 -10.28 12.48
CA THR A 327 -2.82 -11.06 11.82
C THR A 327 -2.58 -12.57 12.00
N PRO A 328 -3.55 -13.33 12.53
CA PRO A 328 -3.46 -14.78 12.63
C PRO A 328 -3.34 -15.46 11.25
N PRO A 329 -2.57 -16.54 11.13
CA PRO A 329 -2.39 -17.27 9.87
C PRO A 329 -3.54 -18.26 9.60
N ASN A 330 -4.77 -17.88 9.98
CA ASN A 330 -5.99 -18.62 9.67
C ASN A 330 -6.39 -18.32 8.23
N VAL A 331 -6.82 -19.35 7.51
CA VAL A 331 -7.18 -19.25 6.10
C VAL A 331 -8.50 -19.96 5.82
N ASP A 332 -9.25 -19.44 4.85
CA ASP A 332 -10.39 -20.15 4.27
C ASP A 332 -9.91 -21.47 3.63
N PRO A 333 -10.50 -22.63 3.98
CA PRO A 333 -10.03 -23.93 3.50
C PRO A 333 -10.11 -24.09 1.97
N HIS A 334 -11.02 -23.37 1.31
CA HIS A 334 -11.22 -23.49 -0.14
C HIS A 334 -10.28 -22.61 -0.95
N SER A 335 -10.17 -21.32 -0.60
CA SER A 335 -9.41 -20.31 -1.34
C SER A 335 -8.00 -20.07 -0.77
N GLY A 336 -7.76 -20.42 0.50
CA GLY A 336 -6.55 -20.06 1.24
C GLY A 336 -6.44 -18.57 1.57
N GLN A 337 -7.53 -17.79 1.44
CA GLN A 337 -7.52 -16.38 1.80
C GLN A 337 -7.44 -16.20 3.33
N PRO A 338 -6.57 -15.31 3.84
CA PRO A 338 -6.44 -15.10 5.27
C PRO A 338 -7.63 -14.39 5.93
N GLU A 339 -7.88 -14.71 7.21
CA GLU A 339 -8.89 -14.09 8.09
C GLU A 339 -8.49 -12.66 8.54
N THR A 340 -8.28 -11.74 7.59
CA THR A 340 -7.71 -10.39 7.89
C THR A 340 -8.68 -9.40 8.54
N LYS A 341 -9.96 -9.76 8.67
CA LYS A 341 -11.04 -8.86 9.11
C LYS A 341 -11.48 -9.11 10.56
N TYR A 342 -10.88 -10.09 11.21
CA TYR A 342 -11.17 -10.43 12.60
C TYR A 342 -9.86 -10.79 13.31
N ILE A 343 -9.23 -9.80 13.94
CA ILE A 343 -7.95 -9.96 14.62
C ILE A 343 -8.16 -9.67 16.12
N PRO A 344 -8.14 -10.69 17.00
CA PRO A 344 -8.20 -10.45 18.44
C PRO A 344 -6.98 -9.66 18.91
N VAL A 345 -7.23 -8.51 19.54
CA VAL A 345 -6.18 -7.62 20.06
C VAL A 345 -6.49 -7.11 21.46
N SER A 346 -5.44 -6.67 22.14
CA SER A 346 -5.51 -5.75 23.26
C SER A 346 -4.80 -4.44 22.90
N VAL A 347 -5.22 -3.37 23.55
CA VAL A 347 -4.70 -2.01 23.34
C VAL A 347 -4.25 -1.46 24.67
N GLU A 348 -3.08 -0.84 24.69
CA GLU A 348 -2.56 -0.12 25.85
C GLU A 348 -1.83 1.17 25.44
N PRO A 349 -1.77 2.18 26.32
CA PRO A 349 -1.06 3.42 26.01
C PRO A 349 0.45 3.20 25.87
N PHE A 350 1.04 3.81 24.84
CA PHE A 350 2.49 4.00 24.75
C PHE A 350 2.84 5.41 25.25
N VAL A 351 3.37 5.49 26.47
CA VAL A 351 3.67 6.77 27.13
C VAL A 351 5.05 7.26 26.74
N ALA A 352 5.12 7.99 25.62
CA ALA A 352 6.34 8.67 25.21
C ALA A 352 6.73 9.77 26.22
N LYS A 353 8.01 9.86 26.58
CA LYS A 353 8.55 10.97 27.38
C LYS A 353 8.82 12.21 26.54
N TRP A 354 8.98 12.02 25.23
CA TRP A 354 9.14 13.08 24.25
C TRP A 354 8.60 12.62 22.90
N GLN A 355 8.13 13.58 22.12
CA GLN A 355 7.72 13.40 20.73
C GLN A 355 8.44 14.43 19.86
N GLY A 356 8.52 14.15 18.56
CA GLY A 356 9.22 15.03 17.64
C GLY A 356 8.81 14.91 16.19
N LEU A 357 9.18 15.95 15.46
CA LEU A 357 9.09 16.04 14.01
C LEU A 357 10.50 16.27 13.45
N LEU A 358 10.93 15.35 12.58
CA LEU A 358 12.20 15.42 11.87
C LEU A 358 11.94 15.61 10.38
N PHE A 359 12.61 16.58 9.79
CA PHE A 359 12.60 16.85 8.36
C PHE A 359 14.03 16.68 7.84
N SER A 360 14.18 16.02 6.69
CA SER A 360 15.48 15.88 6.04
C SER A 360 15.33 15.79 4.52
N ASN A 361 16.35 16.23 3.79
CA ASN A 361 16.44 16.01 2.35
C ASN A 361 16.95 14.59 1.99
N THR A 362 17.38 13.81 2.97
CA THR A 362 17.85 12.43 2.79
C THR A 362 17.14 11.47 3.76
N PRO A 363 17.12 10.16 3.46
CA PRO A 363 16.65 9.16 4.42
C PRO A 363 17.47 9.18 5.72
N VAL A 364 16.81 8.96 6.86
CA VAL A 364 17.44 8.94 8.18
C VAL A 364 17.25 7.56 8.80
N ASP A 365 18.33 6.99 9.33
CA ASP A 365 18.23 5.76 10.12
C ASP A 365 17.70 6.07 11.52
N LEU A 366 16.49 5.59 11.79
CA LEU A 366 15.78 5.76 13.05
C LEU A 366 15.52 4.42 13.73
N GLY A 367 16.21 3.34 13.32
CA GLY A 367 15.93 1.96 13.75
C GLY A 367 16.02 1.73 15.27
N ASN A 368 16.73 2.59 16.00
CA ASN A 368 16.85 2.53 17.46
C ASN A 368 15.70 3.21 18.21
N LEU A 369 14.82 3.94 17.51
CA LEU A 369 13.67 4.59 18.15
C LEU A 369 12.49 3.63 18.23
N PRO A 370 11.77 3.58 19.36
CA PRO A 370 10.61 2.70 19.51
C PRO A 370 9.45 3.11 18.59
N TYR A 371 9.32 4.40 18.29
CA TYR A 371 8.33 4.93 17.35
C TYR A 371 8.99 5.88 16.36
N TRP A 372 8.87 5.54 15.09
CA TRP A 372 9.05 6.47 14.00
C TRP A 372 8.08 6.11 12.87
N VAL A 373 7.57 7.13 12.17
CA VAL A 373 6.76 6.97 10.96
C VAL A 373 7.22 8.00 9.93
N GLY A 374 7.60 7.51 8.75
CA GLY A 374 8.08 8.32 7.64
C GLY A 374 6.98 8.61 6.62
N ALA A 375 6.98 9.84 6.11
CA ALA A 375 6.16 10.29 5.01
C ALA A 375 7.04 11.10 4.02
N THR A 376 6.71 11.05 2.73
CA THR A 376 7.37 11.90 1.74
C THR A 376 6.69 13.28 1.73
N GLY A 377 7.49 14.34 1.84
CA GLY A 377 7.11 15.73 1.64
C GLY A 377 7.61 16.27 0.31
N GLN A 378 7.33 17.54 0.00
CA GLN A 378 7.92 18.20 -1.17
C GLN A 378 9.42 18.40 -0.94
N GLY A 379 10.25 17.73 -1.74
CA GLY A 379 11.72 17.82 -1.64
C GLY A 379 12.31 17.31 -0.32
N SER A 380 11.53 16.59 0.50
CA SER A 380 11.93 16.20 1.85
C SER A 380 11.29 14.88 2.31
N MET A 381 11.90 14.27 3.32
CA MET A 381 11.38 13.20 4.13
C MET A 381 10.95 13.79 5.47
N ILE A 382 9.78 13.38 5.95
CA ILE A 382 9.19 13.85 7.20
C ILE A 382 9.02 12.63 8.10
N TYR A 383 9.54 12.69 9.33
CA TYR A 383 9.40 11.64 10.31
C TYR A 383 8.71 12.15 11.56
N GLU A 384 7.62 11.50 11.93
CA GLU A 384 7.08 11.55 13.29
C GLU A 384 7.91 10.60 14.14
N ILE A 385 8.42 11.05 15.29
CA ILE A 385 9.27 10.26 16.17
C ILE A 385 8.83 10.39 17.63
N ALA A 386 9.05 9.34 18.42
CA ALA A 386 8.80 9.38 19.86
C ALA A 386 9.70 8.38 20.61
N GLY A 387 9.94 8.65 21.90
CA GLY A 387 10.77 7.78 22.73
C GLY A 387 10.45 7.82 24.22
N GLU A 388 10.78 6.74 24.92
CA GLU A 388 10.63 6.57 26.38
C GLU A 388 11.90 6.98 27.15
N GLN A 389 13.03 7.12 26.44
CA GLN A 389 14.33 7.46 26.99
C GLN A 389 14.89 8.66 26.22
N SER A 390 15.52 9.59 26.94
CA SER A 390 16.21 10.71 26.28
C SER A 390 17.40 10.16 25.48
N CYS A 391 17.62 10.74 24.31
CA CYS A 391 18.77 10.47 23.48
C CYS A 391 19.46 11.79 23.10
N MET A 392 20.61 11.69 22.44
CA MET A 392 21.27 12.87 21.88
C MET A 392 20.46 13.34 20.65
N PHE A 393 19.41 14.13 20.84
CA PHE A 393 18.49 14.52 19.76
C PHE A 393 19.18 15.08 18.52
N LYS A 394 20.24 15.89 18.73
CA LYS A 394 21.05 16.46 17.66
C LYS A 394 21.67 15.40 16.73
N SER A 395 21.95 14.19 17.23
CA SER A 395 22.49 13.09 16.41
C SER A 395 21.45 12.47 15.48
N LEU A 396 20.16 12.76 15.65
CA LEU A 396 19.10 12.31 14.74
C LEU A 396 19.07 13.11 13.43
N LEU A 397 19.69 14.29 13.38
CA LEU A 397 19.85 15.03 12.13
C LEU A 397 20.98 14.39 11.32
N PRO A 398 20.70 13.88 10.10
CA PRO A 398 21.72 13.23 9.28
C PRO A 398 22.85 14.21 8.99
N MET A 399 24.08 13.69 8.96
CA MET A 399 25.22 14.44 8.45
C MET A 399 25.15 14.45 6.92
N ALA A 400 25.46 15.58 6.27
CA ALA A 400 25.60 15.54 4.83
C ALA A 400 26.92 14.84 4.49
N ALA A 401 26.92 14.08 3.40
CA ALA A 401 28.15 13.50 2.88
C ALA A 401 29.01 14.64 2.29
N ASN A 402 30.13 14.94 2.94
CA ASN A 402 31.24 15.75 2.41
C ASN A 402 31.04 17.28 2.34
N THR A 403 30.72 17.94 3.46
CA THR A 403 30.80 19.41 3.53
C THR A 403 31.57 19.90 4.76
N ASN A 404 32.68 20.62 4.53
CA ASN A 404 33.47 21.30 5.56
C ASN A 404 32.78 22.56 6.13
N ASP A 405 31.58 22.89 5.65
CA ASP A 405 30.83 24.12 5.97
C ASP A 405 29.43 23.82 6.53
N GLU A 406 29.33 22.76 7.33
CA GLU A 406 28.09 22.43 8.04
C GLU A 406 27.98 23.16 9.36
N GLN A 407 26.83 23.78 9.60
CA GLN A 407 26.50 24.43 10.86
C GLN A 407 25.18 23.90 11.38
N ILE A 408 25.06 23.77 12.70
CA ILE A 408 23.77 23.50 13.36
C ILE A 408 23.40 24.72 14.18
N ILE A 409 22.27 25.32 13.86
CA ILE A 409 21.62 26.29 14.71
C ILE A 409 20.67 25.56 15.66
N GLU A 410 20.64 25.99 16.91
CA GLU A 410 19.87 25.30 17.95
C GLU A 410 19.18 26.26 18.91
N TYR A 411 18.03 25.81 19.40
CA TYR A 411 17.33 26.38 20.54
C TYR A 411 16.97 25.23 21.49
N SER A 412 17.29 25.38 22.78
CA SER A 412 17.07 24.34 23.77
C SER A 412 16.58 24.95 25.08
N ASP A 413 15.38 24.56 25.51
CA ASP A 413 14.83 24.82 26.83
C ASP A 413 14.66 23.47 27.56
N SER A 414 15.73 23.03 28.23
CA SER A 414 15.77 21.76 28.93
C SER A 414 14.78 21.67 30.10
N LYS A 415 14.33 22.81 30.65
CA LYS A 415 13.31 22.80 31.72
C LYS A 415 11.93 22.46 31.18
N LYS A 416 11.63 22.87 29.95
CA LYS A 416 10.37 22.53 29.25
C LYS A 416 10.48 21.29 28.37
N GLY A 417 11.68 20.71 28.22
CA GLY A 417 11.93 19.59 27.33
C GLY A 417 11.78 19.95 25.85
N ILE A 418 11.93 21.23 25.50
CA ILE A 418 11.76 21.73 24.13
C ILE A 418 13.13 21.87 23.49
N HIS A 419 13.35 21.17 22.38
CA HIS A 419 14.59 21.25 21.63
C HIS A 419 14.30 21.44 20.15
N ARG A 420 15.05 22.32 19.50
CA ARG A 420 14.90 22.64 18.09
C ARG A 420 16.27 22.76 17.47
N TYR A 421 16.45 22.11 16.33
CA TYR A 421 17.71 22.10 15.60
C TYR A 421 17.43 22.30 14.12
N ALA A 422 18.28 23.04 13.43
CA ALA A 422 18.37 22.99 11.98
C ALA A 422 19.81 22.84 11.55
N ARG A 423 20.05 21.93 10.61
CA ARG A 423 21.34 21.74 9.96
C ARG A 423 21.36 22.54 8.66
N LEU A 424 22.43 23.31 8.50
CA LEU A 424 22.69 24.17 7.36
C LEU A 424 23.99 23.70 6.68
N SER A 425 24.01 23.75 5.36
CA SER A 425 25.21 23.62 4.53
C SER A 425 25.34 24.91 3.74
N GLY A 426 26.24 25.81 4.17
CA GLY A 426 26.18 27.22 3.77
C GLY A 426 24.85 27.86 4.22
N ASP A 427 24.10 28.45 3.28
CA ASP A 427 22.79 29.04 3.56
C ASP A 427 21.61 28.07 3.34
N ARG A 428 21.85 26.85 2.87
CA ARG A 428 20.78 25.88 2.59
C ARG A 428 20.49 24.99 3.79
N ILE A 429 19.22 24.82 4.12
CA ILE A 429 18.78 23.86 5.15
C ILE A 429 18.76 22.43 4.60
N THR A 430 19.35 21.50 5.35
CA THR A 430 19.41 20.07 5.00
C THR A 430 18.59 19.19 5.94
N GLY A 431 18.27 19.70 7.12
CA GLY A 431 17.33 19.06 8.03
C GLY A 431 16.88 19.97 9.17
N ALA A 432 15.72 19.67 9.72
CA ALA A 432 15.14 20.36 10.86
C ALA A 432 14.57 19.33 11.85
N LEU A 433 14.77 19.53 13.14
CA LEU A 433 14.30 18.65 14.19
C LEU A 433 13.62 19.47 15.28
N PHE A 434 12.41 19.07 15.65
CA PHE A 434 11.62 19.68 16.71
C PHE A 434 11.22 18.61 17.70
N ILE A 435 11.55 18.81 18.97
CA ILE A 435 11.27 17.89 20.08
C ILE A 435 10.50 18.64 21.16
N GLY A 436 9.52 17.98 21.76
CA GLY A 436 8.80 18.45 22.94
C GLY A 436 8.27 17.29 23.79
N PRO A 437 7.67 17.59 24.96
CA PRO A 437 6.95 16.58 25.75
C PRO A 437 5.73 16.04 24.99
N ASP A 438 5.08 16.91 24.21
CA ASP A 438 3.95 16.59 23.34
C ASP A 438 4.34 16.70 21.85
N ARG A 439 3.47 16.19 20.97
CA ARG A 439 3.63 16.28 19.51
C ARG A 439 3.81 17.74 19.08
N PRO A 440 4.89 18.11 18.37
CA PRO A 440 5.06 19.48 17.87
C PRO A 440 3.96 19.88 16.88
N ALA A 441 3.30 21.00 17.13
CA ALA A 441 2.27 21.56 16.23
C ALA A 441 2.92 22.50 15.19
N LEU A 442 3.37 21.93 14.05
CA LEU A 442 4.07 22.67 13.00
C LEU A 442 3.46 22.41 11.61
N GLY A 443 3.56 23.42 10.74
CA GLY A 443 3.25 23.30 9.32
C GLY A 443 4.25 22.42 8.60
N ARG A 444 3.84 21.21 8.23
CA ARG A 444 4.72 20.25 7.53
C ARG A 444 5.15 20.78 6.17
N ASP A 445 4.22 21.38 5.44
CA ASP A 445 4.47 21.93 4.11
C ASP A 445 5.40 23.14 4.16
N TRP A 446 5.28 23.97 5.19
CA TRP A 446 6.16 25.13 5.36
C TRP A 446 7.62 24.70 5.52
N ILE A 447 7.91 23.76 6.43
CA ILE A 447 9.28 23.26 6.61
C ILE A 447 9.77 22.54 5.35
N SER A 448 8.91 21.73 4.71
CA SER A 448 9.25 21.05 3.45
C SER A 448 9.64 22.04 2.35
N ASN A 449 8.90 23.15 2.22
CA ASN A 449 9.20 24.21 1.27
C ASN A 449 10.53 24.92 1.59
N LEU A 450 10.86 25.12 2.88
CA LEU A 450 12.17 25.65 3.27
C LEU A 450 13.30 24.69 2.87
N LEU A 451 13.12 23.38 3.03
CA LEU A 451 14.11 22.37 2.59
C LEU A 451 14.26 22.29 1.06
N ALA A 452 13.21 22.65 0.32
CA ALA A 452 13.25 22.73 -1.13
C ALA A 452 13.86 24.02 -1.67
N ALA A 453 14.03 25.06 -0.83
CA ALA A 453 14.62 26.33 -1.22
C ALA A 453 16.16 26.27 -1.27
N ASP A 454 16.76 27.09 -2.14
CA ASP A 454 18.21 27.15 -2.31
C ASP A 454 18.95 27.81 -1.13
N ALA A 455 18.27 28.71 -0.41
CA ALA A 455 18.82 29.43 0.73
C ALA A 455 17.74 29.77 1.76
N LEU A 456 18.14 29.83 3.04
CA LEU A 456 17.30 30.18 4.18
C LEU A 456 17.50 31.65 4.56
N ALA A 457 16.46 32.47 4.41
CA ALA A 457 16.53 33.87 4.77
C ALA A 457 16.58 34.07 6.30
N THR A 458 17.17 35.18 6.77
CA THR A 458 17.28 35.48 8.21
C THR A 458 15.94 35.44 8.98
N PRO A 459 14.81 35.98 8.45
CA PRO A 459 13.52 35.87 9.12
C PRO A 459 13.05 34.42 9.27
N GLU A 460 13.29 33.59 8.25
CA GLU A 460 12.92 32.17 8.24
C GLU A 460 13.77 31.37 9.23
N ARG A 461 15.06 31.71 9.34
CA ARG A 461 15.97 31.15 10.34
C ARG A 461 15.46 31.40 11.76
N ASN A 462 15.04 32.64 12.05
CA ASN A 462 14.48 33.01 13.35
C ASN A 462 13.12 32.32 13.60
N ALA A 463 12.26 32.24 12.59
CA ALA A 463 10.97 31.57 12.65
C ALA A 463 11.12 30.06 12.96
N LEU A 464 12.09 29.40 12.33
CA LEU A 464 12.40 28.00 12.57
C LEU A 464 12.83 27.75 14.02
N LEU A 465 13.77 28.53 14.55
CA LEU A 465 14.20 28.41 15.95
C LEU A 465 13.10 28.81 16.94
N ALA A 466 12.27 29.79 16.59
CA ALA A 466 11.09 30.16 17.35
C ALA A 466 9.99 29.09 17.32
N GLY A 467 10.07 28.12 16.39
CA GLY A 467 9.04 27.10 16.17
C GLY A 467 7.70 27.73 15.82
N ARG A 468 7.73 28.87 15.13
CA ARG A 468 6.54 29.63 14.71
C ARG A 468 6.64 29.87 13.22
N MET A 469 5.57 29.53 12.51
CA MET A 469 5.42 29.92 11.12
C MET A 469 5.28 31.45 11.06
N PRO A 470 5.93 32.15 10.11
CA PRO A 470 5.60 33.56 9.85
C PRO A 470 4.11 33.67 9.48
N ASP A 471 3.43 34.72 9.96
CA ASP A 471 2.03 35.01 9.60
C ASP A 471 1.94 35.38 8.11
N ALA A 472 1.93 34.36 7.25
CA ALA A 472 1.74 34.48 5.81
C ALA A 472 1.07 33.21 5.26
N GLY A 473 -0.25 33.13 5.38
CA GLY A 473 -1.13 32.35 4.49
C GLY A 473 -0.98 30.82 4.44
N ALA A 474 0.05 30.22 5.05
CA ALA A 474 0.25 28.79 5.11
C ALA A 474 -0.58 28.22 6.27
N ILE A 475 -1.89 28.18 6.07
CA ILE A 475 -2.74 27.28 6.86
C ILE A 475 -2.16 25.88 6.62
N ASN A 476 -1.88 25.17 7.71
CA ASN A 476 -1.59 23.74 7.73
C ASN A 476 -2.88 23.02 7.31
N ASP A 477 -3.28 23.22 6.05
CA ASP A 477 -4.63 22.94 5.60
C ASP A 477 -4.74 21.44 5.38
N ARG A 478 -5.60 20.80 6.19
CA ARG A 478 -5.83 19.36 6.11
C ARG A 478 -6.32 19.05 4.69
N LEU A 479 -5.49 18.38 3.90
CA LEU A 479 -5.80 18.01 2.53
C LEU A 479 -7.04 17.09 2.52
N ILE A 480 -8.11 17.47 1.84
CA ILE A 480 -9.34 16.64 1.74
C ILE A 480 -9.37 15.90 0.40
N CYS A 481 -9.04 16.59 -0.70
CA CYS A 481 -9.01 16.03 -2.04
C CYS A 481 -7.59 15.95 -2.62
N SER A 482 -7.02 14.74 -2.64
CA SER A 482 -5.71 14.46 -3.24
C SER A 482 -5.68 14.52 -4.76
N CYS A 483 -6.82 14.47 -5.47
CA CYS A 483 -6.85 14.60 -6.94
C CYS A 483 -6.63 16.04 -7.42
N PHE A 484 -7.19 17.01 -6.72
CA PHE A 484 -7.15 18.44 -7.09
C PHE A 484 -6.44 19.34 -6.06
N SER A 485 -5.85 18.75 -5.01
CA SER A 485 -5.11 19.45 -3.97
C SER A 485 -5.96 20.44 -3.19
N VAL A 486 -7.17 20.03 -2.83
CA VAL A 486 -8.12 20.89 -2.09
C VAL A 486 -8.08 20.52 -0.62
N GLY A 487 -7.80 21.51 0.24
CA GLY A 487 -7.82 21.35 1.69
C GLY A 487 -9.11 21.86 2.35
N LEU A 488 -9.22 21.60 3.65
CA LEU A 488 -10.36 21.95 4.50
C LEU A 488 -10.64 23.45 4.49
N ALA A 489 -9.63 24.32 4.58
CA ALA A 489 -9.80 25.76 4.61
C ALA A 489 -10.41 26.29 3.31
N ALA A 490 -10.02 25.73 2.15
CA ALA A 490 -10.65 26.06 0.88
C ALA A 490 -12.13 25.64 0.85
N ILE A 491 -12.46 24.46 1.38
CA ILE A 491 -13.84 23.97 1.50
C ILE A 491 -14.64 24.85 2.47
N SER A 492 -14.12 25.13 3.66
CA SER A 492 -14.75 26.02 4.64
C SER A 492 -14.99 27.42 4.07
N LYS A 493 -14.04 27.96 3.30
CA LYS A 493 -14.22 29.22 2.58
C LYS A 493 -15.32 29.14 1.53
N ALA A 494 -15.41 28.03 0.78
CA ALA A 494 -16.50 27.83 -0.17
C ALA A 494 -17.87 27.71 0.52
N ILE A 495 -17.93 27.11 1.71
CA ILE A 495 -19.15 27.03 2.53
C ILE A 495 -19.57 28.42 3.00
N VAL A 496 -18.65 29.16 3.65
CA VAL A 496 -18.94 30.45 4.29
C VAL A 496 -19.10 31.59 3.28
N ASP A 497 -18.17 31.74 2.33
CA ASP A 497 -18.14 32.90 1.44
C ASP A 497 -19.01 32.70 0.19
N GLN A 498 -19.25 31.44 -0.20
CA GLN A 498 -19.90 31.10 -1.47
C GLN A 498 -21.15 30.23 -1.31
N ASN A 499 -21.63 30.04 -0.06
CA ASN A 499 -22.84 29.27 0.28
C ASN A 499 -22.88 27.88 -0.37
N ALA A 500 -21.75 27.17 -0.41
CA ALA A 500 -21.72 25.78 -0.84
C ALA A 500 -22.45 24.91 0.19
N VAL A 501 -23.54 24.25 -0.22
CA VAL A 501 -24.38 23.43 0.68
C VAL A 501 -24.39 21.94 0.31
N SER A 502 -23.70 21.56 -0.75
CA SER A 502 -23.67 20.18 -1.23
C SER A 502 -22.28 19.78 -1.75
N PRO A 503 -21.96 18.47 -1.78
CA PRO A 503 -20.73 18.00 -2.43
C PRO A 503 -20.64 18.40 -3.90
N THR A 504 -21.79 18.54 -4.58
CA THR A 504 -21.87 19.03 -5.97
C THR A 504 -21.42 20.49 -6.09
N ASP A 505 -21.81 21.35 -5.14
CA ASP A 505 -21.35 22.74 -5.10
C ASP A 505 -19.85 22.84 -4.86
N ILE A 506 -19.33 22.05 -3.92
CA ILE A 506 -17.89 21.93 -3.66
C ILE A 506 -17.15 21.45 -4.91
N GLY A 507 -17.70 20.47 -5.63
CA GLY A 507 -17.15 19.99 -6.90
C GLY A 507 -17.16 21.05 -8.00
N ARG A 508 -18.21 21.87 -8.08
CA ARG A 508 -18.29 22.97 -9.05
C ARG A 508 -17.28 24.08 -8.74
N LEU A 509 -17.08 24.43 -7.46
CA LEU A 509 -16.24 25.54 -7.03
C LEU A 509 -14.75 25.18 -6.95
N LEU A 510 -14.44 23.97 -6.48
CA LEU A 510 -13.08 23.55 -6.13
C LEU A 510 -12.62 22.29 -6.90
N GLN A 511 -13.46 21.72 -7.77
CA GLN A 511 -13.23 20.42 -8.44
C GLN A 511 -13.18 19.20 -7.50
N ALA A 512 -13.12 19.40 -6.19
CA ALA A 512 -13.10 18.33 -5.20
C ALA A 512 -14.35 17.42 -5.32
N GLY A 513 -14.13 16.11 -5.41
CA GLY A 513 -15.19 15.12 -5.59
C GLY A 513 -15.52 14.76 -7.05
N THR A 514 -15.01 15.51 -8.03
CA THR A 514 -15.30 15.28 -9.47
C THR A 514 -14.37 14.30 -10.19
N GLY A 515 -13.23 13.97 -9.57
CA GLY A 515 -12.23 13.04 -10.10
C GLY A 515 -12.57 11.60 -9.74
N CYS A 516 -11.89 11.07 -8.71
CA CYS A 516 -12.15 9.70 -8.24
C CYS A 516 -13.31 9.57 -7.23
N GLY A 517 -13.96 10.67 -6.83
CA GLY A 517 -15.12 10.67 -5.92
C GLY A 517 -14.84 10.28 -4.45
N SER A 518 -13.63 9.89 -4.11
CA SER A 518 -13.30 9.29 -2.81
C SER A 518 -13.16 10.27 -1.64
N CYS A 519 -13.17 11.58 -1.90
CA CYS A 519 -13.27 12.62 -0.87
C CYS A 519 -14.72 13.01 -0.58
N LEU A 520 -15.71 12.49 -1.33
CA LEU A 520 -17.12 12.83 -1.15
C LEU A 520 -17.67 12.52 0.25
N PRO A 521 -17.32 11.39 0.91
CA PRO A 521 -17.79 11.14 2.28
C PRO A 521 -17.29 12.18 3.27
N GLU A 522 -16.00 12.49 3.25
CA GLU A 522 -15.38 13.49 4.14
C GLU A 522 -15.90 14.92 3.84
N ILE A 523 -16.11 15.26 2.56
CA ILE A 523 -16.76 16.52 2.18
C ILE A 523 -18.18 16.59 2.76
N LYS A 524 -18.92 15.48 2.75
CA LYS A 524 -20.27 15.42 3.31
C LYS A 524 -20.22 15.62 4.83
N GLU A 525 -19.31 14.96 5.54
CA GLU A 525 -19.11 15.18 6.99
C GLU A 525 -18.79 16.64 7.31
N ILE A 526 -17.88 17.27 6.56
CA ILE A 526 -17.55 18.70 6.74
C ILE A 526 -18.78 19.59 6.53
N LEU A 527 -19.62 19.29 5.53
CA LEU A 527 -20.86 20.02 5.27
C LEU A 527 -21.88 19.77 6.39
N ASP A 528 -22.03 18.54 6.85
CA ASP A 528 -22.97 18.15 7.92
C ASP A 528 -22.59 18.80 9.27
N ASP A 529 -21.30 19.01 9.52
CA ASP A 529 -20.78 19.72 10.71
C ASP A 529 -20.90 21.25 10.58
N ALA A 530 -20.69 21.81 9.38
CA ALA A 530 -20.67 23.24 9.15
C ALA A 530 -22.06 23.85 8.94
N LEU A 531 -23.02 23.07 8.43
CA LEU A 531 -24.38 23.52 8.15
C LEU A 531 -25.31 23.22 9.34
N PRO A 532 -26.27 24.10 9.64
CA PRO A 532 -27.26 23.81 10.66
C PRO A 532 -28.03 22.55 10.27
N ARG A 533 -28.07 21.55 11.17
CA ARG A 533 -28.97 20.41 11.01
C ARG A 533 -30.40 20.94 10.90
N ALA A 534 -31.09 20.59 9.82
CA ALA A 534 -32.52 20.85 9.73
C ALA A 534 -33.18 20.22 10.96
N ALA A 535 -33.85 21.03 11.77
CA ALA A 535 -34.69 20.51 12.84
C ALA A 535 -35.76 19.62 12.20
N GLU A 536 -35.79 18.34 12.59
CA GLU A 536 -36.88 17.41 12.24
C GLU A 536 -38.22 17.89 12.80
#